data_AF-A0A8H7G999-F1
#
_entry.id   AF-A0A8H7G999-F1
#
_cell.length_a   1.000
_cell.length_b   1.000
_cell.length_c   1.000
_cell.angle_alpha   90.00
_cell.angle_beta   90.00
_cell.angle_gamma   90.00
#
_symmetry.space_group_name_H-M   'P 1'
#
loop_
_entity.id
_entity.type
_entity.pdbx_description
1 polymer ?
#
loop_
_entity_poly.entity_id
_entity_poly.type
_entity_poly.pdbx_seq_one_letter_code
_entity_poly.pdbx_strand_id
1 'polypeptide(L)'
;MIQESPFGNKGFEVGSTWQSRQALCDSGVHNNVFAGIGKTSGQLGAASVVLSNKYEDDVDEGEAVWYTGTGGRKDDDGGWGGSGSQAMDQSFDHQDNAALRKSYENRSPIRLIRAIQGSSGVYYRFDGIYDVTKADLVTGRSGYAICRFKFVR
;
A
#
# COMPACT_ATOMS: atom_id res chain seq x y z
N MET A 1 3.52 -30.13 -2.75
CA MET A 1 2.74 -29.14 -1.98
C MET A 1 2.35 -28.02 -2.92
N ILE A 2 1.06 -27.75 -3.09
CA ILE A 2 0.60 -26.63 -3.89
C ILE A 2 0.88 -25.38 -3.06
N GLN A 3 1.74 -24.49 -3.55
CA GLN A 3 2.00 -23.22 -2.89
C GLN A 3 0.75 -22.35 -3.04
N GLU A 4 0.11 -21.99 -1.93
CA GLU A 4 -1.06 -21.11 -1.99
C GLU A 4 -0.70 -19.76 -2.61
N SER A 5 -1.51 -19.30 -3.56
CA SER A 5 -1.35 -18.00 -4.22
C SER A 5 -1.17 -16.89 -3.19
N PRO A 6 -0.20 -15.97 -3.31
CA PRO A 6 -0.01 -14.87 -2.35
C PRO A 6 -1.12 -13.79 -2.43
N PHE A 7 -1.92 -13.83 -3.50
CA PHE A 7 -2.98 -12.86 -3.80
C PHE A 7 -4.35 -13.30 -3.25
N GLY A 8 -5.34 -12.41 -3.37
CA GLY A 8 -6.71 -12.65 -2.88
C GLY A 8 -6.86 -12.41 -1.38
N ASN A 9 -8.02 -12.79 -0.83
CA ASN A 9 -8.41 -12.45 0.54
C ASN A 9 -7.83 -13.36 1.62
N LYS A 10 -7.19 -14.49 1.25
CA LYS A 10 -6.50 -15.37 2.22
C LYS A 10 -7.38 -15.85 3.39
N GLY A 11 -8.69 -15.92 3.19
CA GLY A 11 -9.66 -16.26 4.24
C GLY A 11 -10.01 -15.14 5.21
N PHE A 12 -9.48 -13.92 5.02
CA PHE A 12 -9.86 -12.75 5.82
C PHE A 12 -11.22 -12.21 5.37
N GLU A 13 -12.04 -11.83 6.34
CA GLU A 13 -13.35 -11.20 6.13
C GLU A 13 -13.23 -9.68 6.12
N VAL A 14 -13.93 -9.04 5.20
CA VAL A 14 -14.03 -7.56 5.15
C VAL A 14 -14.54 -7.05 6.48
N GLY A 15 -13.88 -6.04 7.04
CA GLY A 15 -14.16 -5.50 8.36
C GLY A 15 -13.29 -6.07 9.49
N SER A 16 -12.50 -7.13 9.25
CA SER A 16 -11.51 -7.62 10.21
C SER A 16 -10.55 -6.49 10.64
N THR A 17 -10.24 -6.42 11.94
CA THR A 17 -9.41 -5.34 12.51
C THR A 17 -8.20 -5.84 13.29
N TRP A 18 -7.12 -5.05 13.28
CA TRP A 18 -5.91 -5.27 14.05
C TRP A 18 -5.48 -4.00 14.78
N GLN A 19 -5.02 -4.14 16.02
CA GLN A 19 -4.69 -3.01 16.89
C GLN A 19 -3.29 -2.40 16.62
N SER A 20 -2.47 -3.05 15.79
CA SER A 20 -1.12 -2.57 15.49
C SER A 20 -0.63 -3.10 14.15
N ARG A 21 0.42 -2.47 13.60
CA ARG A 21 1.13 -2.98 12.41
C ARG A 21 1.75 -4.35 12.66
N GLN A 22 2.19 -4.62 13.90
CA GLN A 22 2.72 -5.92 14.28
C GLN A 22 1.62 -7.00 14.22
N ALA A 23 0.47 -6.77 14.84
CA ALA A 23 -0.65 -7.70 14.79
C ALA A 23 -1.17 -7.92 13.35
N LEU A 24 -1.17 -6.86 12.54
CA LEU A 24 -1.48 -6.94 11.11
C LEU A 24 -0.48 -7.86 10.38
N CYS A 25 0.82 -7.68 10.64
CA CYS A 25 1.90 -8.48 10.07
C CYS A 25 1.82 -9.95 10.49
N ASP A 26 1.65 -10.21 11.79
CA ASP A 26 1.56 -11.55 12.37
C ASP A 26 0.37 -12.34 11.84
N SER A 27 -0.73 -11.64 11.50
CA SER A 27 -1.89 -12.28 10.86
C SER A 27 -1.64 -12.73 9.42
N GLY A 28 -0.68 -12.11 8.72
CA GLY A 28 -0.39 -12.37 7.31
C GLY A 28 -1.28 -11.63 6.30
N VAL A 29 -2.25 -10.81 6.72
CA VAL A 29 -3.05 -9.98 5.79
C VAL A 29 -2.17 -8.94 5.08
N HIS A 30 -1.16 -8.43 5.78
CA HIS A 30 -0.08 -7.59 5.26
C HIS A 30 1.22 -8.14 5.84
N ASN A 31 2.37 -7.94 5.20
CA ASN A 31 3.61 -8.65 5.56
C ASN A 31 4.78 -7.73 5.93
N ASN A 32 4.50 -6.46 6.18
CA ASN A 32 5.51 -5.49 6.60
C ASN A 32 4.96 -4.64 7.75
N VAL A 33 5.75 -4.43 8.79
CA VAL A 33 5.34 -3.62 9.95
C VAL A 33 5.53 -2.11 9.73
N PHE A 34 6.29 -1.73 8.69
CA PHE A 34 6.61 -0.34 8.38
C PHE A 34 6.07 0.10 7.02
N ALA A 35 6.43 -0.60 5.95
CA ALA A 35 6.12 -0.22 4.56
C ALA A 35 4.62 -0.18 4.28
N GLY A 36 4.15 0.77 3.47
CA GLY A 36 2.75 0.76 3.03
C GLY A 36 2.43 -0.39 2.08
N ILE A 37 3.41 -0.86 1.32
CA ILE A 37 3.23 -1.82 0.23
C ILE A 37 3.77 -3.20 0.65
N GLY A 38 2.90 -4.21 0.62
CA GLY A 38 3.22 -5.58 0.97
C GLY A 38 3.57 -6.41 -0.26
N LYS A 39 4.86 -6.54 -0.55
CA LYS A 39 5.39 -7.30 -1.71
C LYS A 39 5.26 -8.80 -1.52
N THR A 40 5.08 -9.54 -2.61
CA THR A 40 5.16 -11.01 -2.58
C THR A 40 6.61 -11.48 -2.61
N SER A 41 6.85 -12.71 -2.15
CA SER A 41 8.09 -13.41 -2.48
C SER A 41 8.19 -13.65 -4.00
N GLY A 42 9.42 -13.86 -4.49
CA GLY A 42 9.67 -14.15 -5.92
C GLY A 42 9.34 -13.01 -6.88
N GLN A 43 9.20 -11.78 -6.38
CA GLN A 43 8.91 -10.58 -7.18
C GLN A 43 7.65 -10.71 -8.07
N LEU A 44 6.60 -11.44 -7.64
CA LEU A 44 5.37 -11.59 -8.44
C LEU A 44 4.54 -10.29 -8.49
N GLY A 45 4.68 -9.43 -7.49
CA GLY A 45 4.04 -8.11 -7.42
C GLY A 45 3.86 -7.68 -5.96
N ALA A 46 2.90 -6.79 -5.72
CA ALA A 46 2.36 -6.50 -4.40
C ALA A 46 1.06 -7.31 -4.18
N ALA A 47 0.80 -7.73 -2.95
CA ALA A 47 -0.43 -8.44 -2.57
C ALA A 47 -1.31 -7.68 -1.56
N SER A 48 -0.77 -6.63 -0.96
CA SER A 48 -1.52 -5.80 0.00
C SER A 48 -0.97 -4.38 0.06
N VAL A 49 -1.83 -3.42 0.43
CA VAL A 49 -1.44 -2.04 0.75
C VAL A 49 -2.10 -1.57 2.04
N VAL A 50 -1.40 -0.71 2.77
CA VAL A 50 -1.94 0.04 3.91
C VAL A 50 -2.13 1.50 3.50
N LEU A 51 -3.39 1.94 3.43
CA LEU A 51 -3.77 3.33 3.27
C LEU A 51 -3.80 4.00 4.64
N SER A 52 -2.86 4.92 4.89
CA SER A 52 -2.66 5.52 6.21
C SER A 52 -2.80 7.05 6.24
N ASN A 53 -3.25 7.65 5.13
CA ASN A 53 -3.37 9.11 4.97
C ASN A 53 -2.08 9.87 5.30
N LYS A 54 -0.93 9.22 5.09
CA LYS A 54 0.40 9.80 5.34
C LYS A 54 0.94 10.57 4.15
N TYR A 55 0.37 10.40 2.95
CA TYR A 55 0.78 11.10 1.74
C TYR A 55 -0.25 12.18 1.42
N GLU A 56 0.19 13.41 1.15
CA GLU A 56 -0.72 14.52 0.84
C GLU A 56 -1.53 14.31 -0.45
N ASP A 57 -1.06 13.41 -1.33
CA ASP A 57 -1.64 13.11 -2.63
C ASP A 57 -2.63 11.93 -2.61
N ASP A 58 -2.79 11.23 -1.47
CA ASP A 58 -3.79 10.17 -1.32
C ASP A 58 -5.21 10.75 -1.43
N VAL A 59 -6.10 10.02 -2.12
CA VAL A 59 -7.54 10.33 -2.19
C VAL A 59 -8.32 9.05 -1.97
N ASP A 60 -9.16 9.03 -0.93
CA ASP A 60 -9.98 7.88 -0.56
C ASP A 60 -11.46 8.18 -0.79
N GLU A 61 -12.06 7.53 -1.79
CA GLU A 61 -13.48 7.61 -2.15
C GLU A 61 -14.22 6.30 -1.81
N GLY A 62 -13.65 5.47 -0.91
CA GLY A 62 -14.21 4.19 -0.51
C GLY A 62 -13.93 3.08 -1.53
N GLU A 63 -14.76 2.96 -2.57
CA GLU A 63 -14.60 1.93 -3.62
C GLU A 63 -13.54 2.28 -4.65
N ALA A 64 -13.19 3.56 -4.76
CA ALA A 64 -12.05 4.03 -5.52
C ALA A 64 -11.03 4.70 -4.59
N VAL A 65 -9.75 4.38 -4.78
CA VAL A 65 -8.66 4.99 -4.01
C VAL A 65 -7.56 5.40 -4.98
N TRP A 66 -7.11 6.64 -4.88
CA TRP A 66 -5.83 7.07 -5.43
C TRP A 66 -4.78 6.97 -4.33
N TYR A 67 -3.78 6.12 -4.56
CA TYR A 67 -2.72 5.83 -3.63
C TYR A 67 -1.40 6.37 -4.16
N THR A 68 -0.63 6.98 -3.27
CA THR A 68 0.70 7.50 -3.56
C THR A 68 1.74 6.43 -3.25
N GLY A 69 2.66 6.21 -4.19
CA GLY A 69 3.81 5.34 -4.02
C GLY A 69 4.76 5.85 -2.93
N THR A 70 5.81 5.08 -2.68
CA THR A 70 6.78 5.38 -1.63
C THR A 70 8.06 5.98 -2.18
N GLY A 71 8.83 6.61 -1.30
CA GLY A 71 10.14 7.20 -1.57
C GLY A 71 10.12 8.73 -1.70
N GLY A 72 11.30 9.33 -1.67
CA GLY A 72 11.51 10.76 -1.95
C GLY A 72 11.05 11.70 -0.84
N ARG A 73 10.99 11.21 0.41
CA ARG A 73 10.63 12.02 1.59
C ARG A 73 11.85 12.56 2.30
N LYS A 74 11.68 13.68 3.02
CA LYS A 74 12.77 14.37 3.73
C LYS A 74 13.49 13.53 4.79
N ASP A 75 12.76 12.60 5.42
CA ASP A 75 13.30 11.69 6.46
C ASP A 75 13.49 10.26 5.92
N ASP A 76 13.67 10.12 4.61
CA ASP A 76 13.96 8.84 3.94
C ASP A 76 15.48 8.60 3.99
N ASP A 77 16.02 8.38 5.19
CA ASP A 77 17.43 8.05 5.44
C ASP A 77 17.79 6.60 5.04
N GLY A 78 16.96 5.98 4.20
CA GLY A 78 16.98 4.54 3.91
C GLY A 78 16.29 3.69 4.98
N GLY A 79 15.75 4.31 6.03
CA GLY A 79 14.93 3.68 7.07
C GLY A 79 13.46 3.57 6.69
N TRP A 80 12.84 2.43 7.05
CA TRP A 80 11.41 2.25 6.89
C TRP A 80 10.63 3.10 7.90
N GLY A 81 9.94 4.16 7.46
CA GLY A 81 9.01 4.89 8.33
C GLY A 81 8.94 6.41 8.19
N GLY A 82 9.68 7.01 7.25
CA GLY A 82 9.68 8.46 7.01
C GLY A 82 8.26 9.04 6.88
N SER A 83 7.93 9.98 7.79
CA SER A 83 6.66 10.73 7.77
C SER A 83 6.82 12.15 7.25
N GLY A 84 8.04 12.54 6.88
CA GLY A 84 8.34 13.83 6.28
C GLY A 84 7.62 14.03 4.94
N SER A 85 7.47 15.30 4.58
CA SER A 85 6.91 15.73 3.29
C SER A 85 7.74 15.22 2.11
N GLN A 86 7.11 15.13 0.95
CA GLN A 86 7.81 14.88 -0.31
C GLN A 86 8.87 15.97 -0.54
N ALA A 87 10.09 15.56 -0.88
CA ALA A 87 11.25 16.42 -1.04
C ALA A 87 12.07 16.10 -2.31
N MET A 88 11.76 14.97 -2.97
CA MET A 88 12.42 14.50 -4.20
C MET A 88 11.43 13.69 -5.04
N ASP A 89 11.76 13.49 -6.31
CA ASP A 89 10.97 12.65 -7.22
C ASP A 89 10.97 11.18 -6.79
N GLN A 90 9.81 10.54 -6.87
CA GLN A 90 9.67 9.09 -6.79
C GLN A 90 10.01 8.44 -8.14
N SER A 91 10.33 7.14 -8.10
CA SER A 91 10.55 6.34 -9.30
C SER A 91 9.88 4.97 -9.19
N PHE A 92 9.50 4.41 -10.35
CA PHE A 92 9.12 3.00 -10.47
C PHE A 92 10.32 2.04 -10.34
N ASP A 93 11.56 2.55 -10.30
CA ASP A 93 12.74 1.75 -9.96
C ASP A 93 12.78 1.39 -8.47
N HIS A 94 12.04 2.14 -7.63
CA HIS A 94 11.87 1.77 -6.23
C HIS A 94 11.09 0.45 -6.15
N GLN A 95 11.68 -0.55 -5.51
CA GLN A 95 11.19 -1.94 -5.46
C GLN A 95 9.70 -2.08 -5.07
N ASP A 96 9.19 -1.22 -4.19
CA ASP A 96 7.80 -1.28 -3.76
C ASP A 96 6.85 -0.71 -4.83
N ASN A 97 7.25 0.38 -5.48
CA ASN A 97 6.50 0.98 -6.59
C ASN A 97 6.52 0.04 -7.80
N ALA A 98 7.67 -0.58 -8.10
CA ALA A 98 7.82 -1.63 -9.10
C ALA A 98 6.86 -2.80 -8.85
N ALA A 99 6.75 -3.25 -7.59
CA ALA A 99 5.88 -4.36 -7.22
C ALA A 99 4.39 -4.04 -7.43
N LEU A 100 3.94 -2.84 -7.06
CA LEU A 100 2.56 -2.40 -7.35
C LEU A 100 2.30 -2.24 -8.84
N ARG A 101 3.24 -1.68 -9.59
CA ARG A 101 3.14 -1.57 -11.05
C ARG A 101 3.03 -2.94 -11.70
N LYS A 102 3.79 -3.92 -11.21
CA LYS A 102 3.68 -5.31 -11.67
C LYS A 102 2.31 -5.92 -11.36
N SER A 103 1.71 -5.60 -10.21
CA SER A 103 0.33 -6.03 -9.90
C SER A 103 -0.71 -5.38 -10.83
N TYR A 104 -0.50 -4.12 -11.23
CA TYR A 104 -1.31 -3.49 -12.29
C TYR A 104 -1.18 -4.24 -13.63
N GLU A 105 0.05 -4.50 -14.07
CA GLU A 105 0.34 -5.19 -15.33
C GLU A 105 -0.26 -6.61 -15.36
N ASN A 106 -0.19 -7.32 -14.23
CA ASN A 106 -0.69 -8.69 -14.10
C ASN A 106 -2.18 -8.78 -13.71
N ARG A 107 -2.84 -7.66 -13.43
CA ARG A 107 -4.19 -7.61 -12.83
C ARG A 107 -4.29 -8.46 -11.57
N SER A 108 -3.26 -8.38 -10.73
CA SER A 108 -3.20 -9.11 -9.47
C SER A 108 -4.08 -8.43 -8.42
N PRO A 109 -4.96 -9.17 -7.71
CA PRO A 109 -5.82 -8.59 -6.69
C PRO A 109 -5.02 -8.14 -5.47
N ILE A 110 -5.35 -6.95 -4.94
CA ILE A 110 -4.68 -6.33 -3.80
C ILE A 110 -5.61 -6.29 -2.58
N ARG A 111 -5.13 -6.78 -1.43
CA ARG A 111 -5.79 -6.50 -0.15
C ARG A 111 -5.57 -5.06 0.26
N LEU A 112 -6.64 -4.29 0.41
CA LEU A 112 -6.56 -2.92 0.91
C LEU A 112 -6.88 -2.88 2.40
N ILE A 113 -5.98 -2.31 3.18
CA ILE A 113 -6.12 -2.13 4.63
C ILE A 113 -6.13 -0.63 4.91
N ARG A 114 -7.15 -0.12 5.60
CA ARG A 114 -7.20 1.28 6.04
C ARG A 114 -6.69 1.40 7.47
N ALA A 115 -5.85 2.40 7.72
CA ALA A 115 -5.54 2.84 9.08
C ALA A 115 -6.62 3.83 9.53
N ILE A 116 -7.28 3.54 10.64
CA ILE A 116 -8.43 4.30 11.15
C ILE A 116 -8.09 4.87 12.52
N GLN A 117 -8.32 6.17 12.69
CA GLN A 117 -8.17 6.84 13.97
C GLN A 117 -9.33 6.46 14.90
N GLY A 118 -9.03 5.75 15.98
CA GLY A 118 -9.95 5.45 17.07
C GLY A 118 -9.66 6.28 18.33
N SER A 119 -10.45 6.06 19.38
CA SER A 119 -10.30 6.72 20.68
C SER A 119 -9.00 6.38 21.40
N SER A 120 -8.48 5.17 21.19
CA SER A 120 -7.29 4.63 21.87
C SER A 120 -6.04 4.59 20.97
N GLY A 121 -6.10 5.26 19.81
CA GLY A 121 -5.05 5.23 18.80
C GLY A 121 -5.54 4.73 17.45
N VAL A 122 -4.58 4.40 16.57
CA VAL A 122 -4.87 3.92 15.21
C VAL A 122 -5.03 2.41 15.22
N TYR A 123 -6.10 1.91 14.60
CA TYR A 123 -6.27 0.49 14.28
C TYR A 123 -6.36 0.30 12.77
N TYR A 124 -6.19 -0.95 12.31
CA TYR A 124 -6.13 -1.29 10.90
C TYR A 124 -7.32 -2.16 10.54
N ARG A 125 -8.04 -1.85 9.47
CA ARG A 125 -9.22 -2.60 9.01
C ARG A 125 -9.01 -3.10 7.59
N PHE A 126 -9.25 -4.38 7.36
CA PHE A 126 -9.24 -4.95 6.01
C PHE A 126 -10.53 -4.58 5.29
N ASP A 127 -10.41 -3.82 4.20
CA ASP A 127 -11.56 -3.28 3.47
C ASP A 127 -11.80 -3.97 2.12
N GLY A 128 -11.17 -5.12 1.92
CA GLY A 128 -11.46 -6.00 0.80
C GLY A 128 -10.36 -6.04 -0.26
N ILE A 129 -10.73 -6.65 -1.39
CA ILE A 129 -9.87 -6.84 -2.55
C ILE A 129 -10.14 -5.75 -3.57
N TYR A 130 -9.08 -5.12 -4.06
CA TYR A 130 -9.12 -4.08 -5.06
C TYR A 130 -8.22 -4.46 -6.23
N ASP A 131 -8.62 -4.08 -7.43
CA ASP A 131 -7.79 -4.11 -8.62
C ASP A 131 -7.04 -2.80 -8.78
N VAL A 132 -5.76 -2.90 -9.17
CA VAL A 132 -5.01 -1.71 -9.62
C VAL A 132 -5.38 -1.47 -11.08
N THR A 133 -6.04 -0.35 -11.35
CA THR A 133 -6.58 -0.01 -12.67
C THR A 133 -5.75 1.04 -13.41
N LYS A 134 -4.84 1.75 -12.70
CA LYS A 134 -3.89 2.72 -13.25
C LYS A 134 -2.59 2.74 -12.44
N ALA A 135 -1.48 3.02 -13.11
CA ALA A 135 -0.16 3.21 -12.52
C ALA A 135 0.64 4.24 -13.35
N ASP A 136 0.68 5.49 -12.90
CA ASP A 136 1.24 6.62 -13.63
C ASP A 136 2.33 7.32 -12.82
N LEU A 137 3.29 7.97 -13.48
CA LEU A 137 4.19 8.94 -12.86
C LEU A 137 3.62 10.34 -13.10
N VAL A 138 3.27 11.06 -12.04
CA VAL A 138 2.61 12.38 -12.14
C VAL A 138 3.26 13.39 -11.20
N THR A 139 3.12 14.68 -11.49
CA THR A 139 3.53 15.73 -10.53
C THR A 139 2.54 15.80 -9.37
N GLY A 140 3.01 15.53 -8.15
CA GLY A 140 2.25 15.64 -6.91
C GLY A 140 2.09 17.09 -6.44
N ARG A 141 1.33 17.29 -5.36
CA ARG A 141 1.02 18.63 -4.80
C ARG A 141 2.26 19.41 -4.38
N SER A 142 3.31 18.72 -3.95
CA SER A 142 4.59 19.32 -3.55
C SER A 142 5.51 19.66 -4.74
N GLY A 143 5.07 19.43 -5.98
CA GLY A 143 5.83 19.74 -7.20
C GLY A 143 6.81 18.66 -7.65
N TYR A 144 6.96 17.58 -6.88
CA TYR A 144 7.80 16.43 -7.21
C TYR A 144 7.00 15.35 -7.95
N ALA A 145 7.69 14.54 -8.76
CA ALA A 145 7.08 13.37 -9.36
C ALA A 145 6.72 12.32 -8.29
N ILE A 146 5.53 11.73 -8.40
CA ILE A 146 5.03 10.66 -7.54
C ILE A 146 4.55 9.49 -8.40
N CYS A 147 4.79 8.26 -7.94
CA CYS A 147 4.15 7.09 -8.51
C CYS A 147 2.71 7.05 -7.99
N ARG A 148 1.71 7.17 -8.88
CA ARG A 148 0.31 7.23 -8.50
C ARG A 148 -0.45 6.01 -9.01
N PHE A 149 -1.21 5.38 -8.14
CA PHE A 149 -1.96 4.17 -8.44
C PHE A 149 -3.44 4.38 -8.20
N LYS A 150 -4.29 3.86 -9.09
CA LYS A 150 -5.76 3.82 -8.87
C LYS A 150 -6.19 2.42 -8.49
N PHE A 151 -6.81 2.28 -7.33
CA PHE A 151 -7.44 1.06 -6.85
C PHE A 151 -8.95 1.17 -7.03
N VAL A 152 -9.59 0.10 -7.49
CA VAL A 152 -11.06 -0.01 -7.61
C VAL A 152 -11.50 -1.36 -7.07
N ARG A 153 -12.56 -1.37 -6.26
CA ARG A 153 -13.17 -2.56 -5.67
C ARG A 153 -14.26 -3.16 -6.55
#